data_AF-A0A9W6Z4H0-F1
#
_entry.id   AF-A0A9W6Z4H0-F1
#
_cell.length_a   1.000
_cell.length_b   1.000
_cell.length_c   1.000
_cell.angle_alpha   90.00
_cell.angle_beta   90.00
_cell.angle_gamma   90.00
#
_symmetry.space_group_name_H-M   'P 1'
#
loop_
_entity.id
_entity.type
_entity.pdbx_description
1 polymer ?
#
loop_
_entity_poly.entity_id
_entity_poly.type
_entity_poly.pdbx_seq_one_letter_code
_entity_poly.pdbx_strand_id
1 'polypeptide(L)'
;MLSQTSLFMLLSSLAVRAAPLAGAAPEADSGLASLYYQCGGINWTGATACAEGATCYSQNDYYYQCIATENVPSATAAASAAATTSVAKASSSADPVVTSAKIAIQSTSQEKSSDNGTSTAAITSTTTFQTTSQLAETSSAAQTVDHNVKKSSSSSSAVEQTTSSQVAAAQTTSSTVASTQATSSSATASSSASQSSSSSSSSDLKTVSGGFSGTGKTTRYWDCCLPSYSWPGKSSAVSSPVRACNANGDVLTGTNFQSGCNGGEAYMCNDQVPWAVNDNLAYGFGAASVSGATDETLACSCMKLTFTSTSIQGKEMVIQITNTGGDLGENQFDLAFPGGGVGIFTSGCTNEFGSGYSWGEQYGGISAESACSNLPSDLQKGCDFRFDWFENADNPSVTFEQVVCPSELTELTGCSRSDE
;
A
#
# COMPACT_ATOMS: atom_id res chain seq x y z
N MET A 1 63.55 -18.84 48.74
CA MET A 1 62.70 -19.97 49.17
C MET A 1 61.28 -19.59 48.80
N LEU A 2 60.66 -20.31 47.84
CA LEU A 2 59.68 -21.39 48.08
C LEU A 2 58.34 -20.83 48.64
N SER A 3 57.18 -21.06 48.03
CA SER A 3 56.87 -21.89 46.84
C SER A 3 55.66 -21.34 46.06
N GLN A 4 55.58 -21.68 44.76
CA GLN A 4 54.28 -21.79 44.08
C GLN A 4 53.62 -23.13 44.48
N THR A 5 52.29 -23.18 44.46
CA THR A 5 51.55 -24.44 44.26
C THR A 5 50.22 -24.14 43.56
N SER A 6 50.01 -24.73 42.39
CA SER A 6 48.77 -24.59 41.63
C SER A 6 47.64 -25.44 42.24
N LEU A 7 46.40 -25.01 42.07
CA LEU A 7 45.24 -25.90 42.15
C LEU A 7 44.36 -25.72 40.91
N PHE A 8 44.47 -26.68 39.98
CA PHE A 8 43.45 -26.90 38.96
C PHE A 8 42.22 -27.53 39.63
N MET A 9 41.03 -27.06 39.29
CA MET A 9 39.80 -27.84 39.40
C MET A 9 38.99 -27.72 38.11
N LEU A 10 38.28 -28.79 37.76
CA LEU A 10 37.66 -28.97 36.46
C LEU A 10 36.23 -28.42 36.41
N LEU A 11 35.81 -28.21 35.17
CA LEU A 11 34.47 -28.06 34.61
C LEU A 11 33.29 -28.50 35.52
N SER A 12 32.23 -27.70 35.52
CA SER A 12 30.86 -28.18 35.67
C SER A 12 29.92 -27.32 34.83
N SER A 13 29.62 -27.79 33.62
CA SER A 13 28.77 -27.10 32.65
C SER A 13 27.29 -27.23 33.03
N LEU A 14 26.71 -26.23 33.72
CA LEU A 14 25.27 -26.17 33.93
C LEU A 14 24.58 -25.70 32.64
N ALA A 15 24.13 -26.65 31.83
CA ALA A 15 23.21 -26.39 30.74
C ALA A 15 21.81 -26.06 31.29
N VAL A 16 21.54 -24.77 31.53
CA VAL A 16 20.19 -24.31 31.89
C VAL A 16 19.27 -24.51 30.68
N ARG A 17 18.41 -25.52 30.79
CA ARG A 17 17.47 -25.92 29.75
C ARG A 17 16.26 -24.98 29.74
N ALA A 18 16.42 -23.80 29.15
CA ALA A 18 15.32 -22.87 28.92
C ALA A 18 14.29 -23.51 27.99
N ALA A 19 13.14 -23.91 28.54
CA ALA A 19 11.95 -24.17 27.73
C ALA A 19 11.32 -22.83 27.32
N PRO A 20 10.77 -22.69 26.11
CA PRO A 20 10.08 -21.47 25.72
C PRO A 20 8.76 -21.38 26.50
N LEU A 21 8.70 -20.49 27.49
CA LEU A 21 7.42 -19.85 27.79
C LEU A 21 7.15 -18.90 26.62
N ALA A 22 5.99 -19.04 26.00
CA ALA A 22 5.56 -18.12 24.95
C ALA A 22 5.59 -16.69 25.48
N GLY A 23 6.16 -15.77 24.71
CA GLY A 23 5.91 -14.36 24.93
C GLY A 23 4.41 -14.15 24.72
N ALA A 24 3.69 -13.75 25.77
CA ALA A 24 2.31 -13.32 25.62
C ALA A 24 2.31 -12.12 24.66
N ALA A 25 1.63 -12.26 23.53
CA ALA A 25 1.24 -11.09 22.76
C ALA A 25 0.37 -10.20 23.66
N PRO A 26 0.37 -8.88 23.47
CA PRO A 26 -0.74 -8.07 23.96
C PRO A 26 -2.00 -8.52 23.23
N GLU A 27 -2.79 -9.40 23.84
CA GLU A 27 -4.09 -9.79 23.30
C GLU A 27 -4.98 -8.55 23.19
N ALA A 28 -5.59 -8.36 22.02
CA ALA A 28 -6.63 -7.36 21.86
C ALA A 28 -7.86 -7.81 22.67
N ASP A 29 -8.09 -7.18 23.82
CA ASP A 29 -9.12 -7.51 24.82
C ASP A 29 -10.56 -7.23 24.31
N SER A 30 -10.93 -7.95 23.27
CA SER A 30 -12.26 -8.00 22.65
C SER A 30 -12.38 -9.11 21.59
N GLY A 31 -11.27 -9.53 20.97
CA GLY A 31 -11.30 -10.43 19.81
C GLY A 31 -11.90 -9.79 18.55
N LEU A 32 -12.00 -8.46 18.51
CA LEU A 32 -12.58 -7.68 17.41
C LEU A 32 -11.48 -7.04 16.54
N ALA A 33 -11.71 -6.99 15.24
CA ALA A 33 -10.90 -6.20 14.31
C ALA A 33 -11.29 -4.71 14.40
N SER A 34 -10.31 -3.82 14.48
CA SER A 34 -10.55 -2.37 14.47
C SER A 34 -11.06 -1.89 13.10
N LEU A 35 -11.58 -0.66 13.05
CA LEU A 35 -11.96 -0.03 11.78
C LEU A 35 -10.79 -0.06 10.78
N TYR A 36 -11.08 -0.46 9.55
CA TYR A 36 -10.17 -0.72 8.43
C TYR A 36 -9.23 -1.94 8.54
N TYR A 37 -9.38 -2.79 9.56
CA TYR A 37 -8.63 -4.07 9.65
C TYR A 37 -9.36 -5.23 8.95
N GLN A 38 -8.62 -6.27 8.59
CA GLN A 38 -9.19 -7.49 8.01
C GLN A 38 -10.06 -8.22 9.05
N CYS A 39 -11.21 -8.72 8.60
CA CYS A 39 -12.24 -9.38 9.41
C CYS A 39 -12.75 -10.68 8.77
N GLY A 40 -12.14 -11.15 7.68
CA GLY A 40 -12.61 -12.33 6.97
C GLY A 40 -11.88 -12.56 5.65
N GLY A 41 -12.27 -13.63 4.97
CA GLY A 41 -11.67 -14.14 3.74
C GLY A 41 -11.22 -15.59 3.86
N ILE A 42 -11.04 -16.27 2.72
CA ILE A 42 -10.48 -17.61 2.63
C ILE A 42 -9.10 -17.65 3.32
N ASN A 43 -8.92 -18.64 4.20
CA ASN A 43 -7.74 -18.84 5.06
C ASN A 43 -7.47 -17.75 6.11
N TRP A 44 -8.37 -16.78 6.32
CA TRP A 44 -8.26 -15.84 7.45
C TRP A 44 -8.48 -16.56 8.79
N THR A 45 -7.57 -16.32 9.75
CA THR A 45 -7.58 -16.94 11.09
C THR A 45 -7.65 -15.93 12.24
N GLY A 46 -7.70 -14.63 11.93
CA GLY A 46 -7.82 -13.55 12.91
C GLY A 46 -9.26 -13.27 13.34
N ALA A 47 -9.48 -12.09 13.92
CA ALA A 47 -10.80 -11.62 14.35
C ALA A 47 -11.82 -11.61 13.19
N THR A 48 -13.07 -12.01 13.45
CA THR A 48 -14.14 -12.10 12.43
C THR A 48 -15.33 -11.16 12.68
N ALA A 49 -15.30 -10.43 13.78
CA ALA A 49 -16.23 -9.35 14.10
C ALA A 49 -15.45 -8.03 14.27
N CYS A 50 -16.13 -6.91 14.09
CA CYS A 50 -15.53 -5.58 14.12
C CYS A 50 -15.78 -4.84 15.44
N ALA A 51 -14.92 -3.88 15.75
CA ALA A 51 -15.12 -2.92 16.83
C ALA A 51 -16.43 -2.12 16.63
N GLU A 52 -16.96 -1.54 17.72
CA GLU A 52 -18.22 -0.79 17.70
C GLU A 52 -18.19 0.35 16.67
N GLY A 53 -19.30 0.52 15.92
CA GLY A 53 -19.40 1.45 14.79
C GLY A 53 -18.88 0.93 13.45
N ALA A 54 -18.22 -0.23 13.40
CA ALA A 54 -17.75 -0.86 12.18
C ALA A 54 -18.48 -2.17 11.86
N THR A 55 -18.51 -2.53 10.58
CA THR A 55 -19.15 -3.75 10.05
C THR A 55 -18.19 -4.46 9.10
N CYS A 56 -18.14 -5.79 9.18
CA CYS A 56 -17.28 -6.59 8.33
C CYS A 56 -17.86 -6.69 6.92
N TYR A 57 -17.18 -6.12 5.93
CA TYR A 57 -17.60 -6.08 4.54
C TYR A 57 -16.64 -6.88 3.65
N SER A 58 -17.19 -7.85 2.92
CA SER A 58 -16.44 -8.67 1.96
C SER A 58 -16.10 -7.88 0.70
N GLN A 59 -14.83 -7.52 0.49
CA GLN A 59 -14.38 -6.91 -0.77
C GLN A 59 -14.11 -7.98 -1.84
N ASN A 60 -13.57 -9.13 -1.44
CA ASN A 60 -13.44 -10.32 -2.28
C ASN A 60 -13.36 -11.59 -1.40
N ASP A 61 -13.41 -12.77 -2.02
CA ASP A 61 -13.41 -14.07 -1.34
C ASP A 61 -12.23 -14.27 -0.36
N TYR A 62 -11.10 -13.60 -0.56
CA TYR A 62 -9.88 -13.72 0.26
C TYR A 62 -9.68 -12.58 1.26
N TYR A 63 -10.45 -11.49 1.16
CA TYR A 63 -10.26 -10.30 2.00
C TYR A 63 -11.58 -9.57 2.30
N TYR A 64 -12.00 -9.62 3.57
CA TYR A 64 -13.10 -8.82 4.10
C TYR A 64 -12.52 -7.78 5.08
N GLN A 65 -13.01 -6.55 5.07
CA GLN A 65 -12.51 -5.45 5.89
C GLN A 65 -13.60 -4.86 6.79
N CYS A 66 -13.25 -4.50 8.03
CA CYS A 66 -14.10 -3.66 8.86
C CYS A 66 -14.19 -2.26 8.26
N ILE A 67 -15.37 -1.82 7.88
CA ILE A 67 -15.61 -0.44 7.42
C ILE A 67 -16.70 0.21 8.28
N ALA A 68 -16.74 1.54 8.34
CA ALA A 68 -17.73 2.25 9.14
C ALA A 68 -19.14 1.82 8.71
N THR A 69 -20.05 1.57 9.64
CA THR A 69 -21.37 0.97 9.33
C THR A 69 -22.21 1.83 8.38
N GLU A 70 -21.99 3.14 8.36
CA GLU A 70 -22.56 4.10 7.40
C GLU A 70 -21.98 4.01 5.98
N ASN A 71 -20.74 3.51 5.85
CA ASN A 71 -20.01 3.37 4.58
C ASN A 71 -20.16 1.97 3.94
N VAL A 72 -20.98 1.07 4.51
CA VAL A 72 -21.18 -0.28 3.96
C VAL A 72 -22.01 -0.21 2.67
N PRO A 73 -21.51 -0.69 1.52
CA PRO A 73 -22.30 -0.77 0.28
C PRO A 73 -23.51 -1.69 0.45
N SER A 74 -24.69 -1.10 0.61
CA SER A 74 -25.90 -1.82 1.06
C SER A 74 -26.49 -2.72 -0.03
N ALA A 75 -26.12 -3.99 0.01
CA ALA A 75 -26.66 -5.03 -0.86
C ALA A 75 -28.07 -5.51 -0.43
N THR A 76 -29.08 -4.63 -0.51
CA THR A 76 -30.49 -4.97 -0.86
C THR A 76 -31.33 -3.70 -1.02
N ALA A 77 -31.64 -3.32 -2.27
CA ALA A 77 -32.68 -2.35 -2.61
C ALA A 77 -33.85 -3.04 -3.37
N ALA A 78 -34.28 -4.22 -2.88
CA ALA A 78 -35.14 -5.13 -3.65
C ALA A 78 -36.19 -5.93 -2.83
N ALA A 79 -36.65 -5.44 -1.67
CA ALA A 79 -37.82 -6.02 -0.99
C ALA A 79 -38.56 -5.04 -0.05
N SER A 80 -39.89 -5.22 0.05
CA SER A 80 -40.75 -4.80 1.16
C SER A 80 -40.85 -3.30 1.50
N ALA A 81 -41.29 -2.48 0.55
CA ALA A 81 -42.01 -1.24 0.87
C ALA A 81 -43.43 -1.55 1.41
N ALA A 82 -43.55 -1.98 2.67
CA ALA A 82 -44.84 -2.21 3.34
C ALA A 82 -44.76 -2.15 4.87
N ALA A 83 -45.68 -1.38 5.49
CA ALA A 83 -45.95 -1.26 6.94
C ALA A 83 -44.79 -0.78 7.84
N THR A 84 -44.92 0.30 8.60
CA THR A 84 -45.97 0.42 9.64
C THR A 84 -46.24 1.88 10.05
N THR A 85 -47.49 2.18 10.41
CA THR A 85 -47.85 3.38 11.20
C THR A 85 -48.95 3.06 12.23
N SER A 86 -48.59 3.20 13.51
CA SER A 86 -49.45 3.53 14.68
C SER A 86 -50.71 2.70 15.03
N VAL A 87 -50.87 2.41 16.32
CA VAL A 87 -51.97 1.62 16.93
C VAL A 87 -53.09 2.51 17.49
N ALA A 88 -54.38 2.21 17.20
CA ALA A 88 -55.54 2.76 17.97
C ALA A 88 -56.89 1.98 17.84
N LYS A 89 -57.01 0.85 18.55
CA LYS A 89 -58.17 0.34 19.33
C LYS A 89 -59.66 0.66 18.94
N ALA A 90 -60.39 -0.41 18.55
CA ALA A 90 -61.84 -0.74 18.77
C ALA A 90 -62.95 0.17 18.15
N SER A 91 -64.08 -0.32 17.59
CA SER A 91 -65.03 -1.34 18.11
C SER A 91 -66.18 -1.68 17.12
N SER A 92 -66.79 -2.88 17.28
CA SER A 92 -68.21 -3.25 17.01
C SER A 92 -68.91 -3.16 15.63
N SER A 93 -69.42 -4.33 15.20
CA SER A 93 -70.70 -4.61 14.50
C SER A 93 -71.07 -3.99 13.14
N ALA A 94 -71.19 -4.84 12.09
CA ALA A 94 -72.50 -5.29 11.58
C ALA A 94 -72.37 -6.37 10.46
N ASP A 95 -73.33 -7.30 10.43
CA ASP A 95 -73.62 -8.32 9.40
C ASP A 95 -74.79 -7.84 8.49
N PRO A 96 -75.25 -8.55 7.42
CA PRO A 96 -74.58 -9.44 6.44
C PRO A 96 -75.09 -9.25 4.95
N VAL A 97 -74.87 -10.28 4.10
CA VAL A 97 -75.60 -10.72 2.87
C VAL A 97 -75.26 -10.13 1.47
N VAL A 98 -74.86 -11.03 0.55
CA VAL A 98 -75.41 -11.34 -0.82
C VAL A 98 -74.26 -11.82 -1.76
N THR A 99 -73.98 -13.14 -1.92
CA THR A 99 -74.41 -14.08 -3.00
C THR A 99 -74.30 -13.55 -4.46
N SER A 100 -73.84 -14.27 -5.50
CA SER A 100 -73.45 -15.69 -5.76
C SER A 100 -72.27 -15.72 -6.79
N ALA A 101 -71.70 -16.80 -7.35
CA ALA A 101 -71.97 -18.26 -7.46
C ALA A 101 -70.61 -18.98 -7.66
N LYS A 102 -70.24 -20.08 -6.96
CA LYS A 102 -70.65 -21.51 -7.06
C LYS A 102 -70.03 -22.34 -8.23
N ILE A 103 -69.26 -23.38 -7.85
CA ILE A 103 -69.23 -24.78 -8.41
C ILE A 103 -68.49 -24.97 -9.77
N ALA A 104 -67.72 -26.03 -10.07
CA ALA A 104 -67.32 -27.26 -9.35
C ALA A 104 -65.89 -27.79 -9.67
N ILE A 105 -65.25 -28.33 -8.62
CA ILE A 105 -64.51 -29.60 -8.47
C ILE A 105 -64.45 -30.64 -9.63
N GLN A 106 -63.23 -31.18 -9.86
CA GLN A 106 -62.83 -32.60 -10.15
C GLN A 106 -63.46 -33.38 -11.36
N SER A 107 -62.81 -34.35 -12.01
CA SER A 107 -61.53 -35.06 -11.75
C SER A 107 -60.91 -35.70 -13.02
N THR A 108 -59.61 -36.04 -12.98
CA THR A 108 -58.85 -37.11 -13.70
C THR A 108 -59.28 -37.65 -15.09
N SER A 109 -58.32 -37.76 -16.06
CA SER A 109 -57.91 -39.05 -16.71
C SER A 109 -57.08 -38.96 -18.02
N GLN A 110 -56.07 -39.86 -18.14
CA GLN A 110 -55.68 -40.67 -19.33
C GLN A 110 -55.08 -40.07 -20.64
N GLU A 111 -53.87 -40.58 -21.01
CA GLU A 111 -53.41 -41.03 -22.37
C GLU A 111 -53.42 -40.04 -23.59
N LYS A 112 -52.69 -40.14 -24.73
CA LYS A 112 -51.62 -41.01 -25.35
C LYS A 112 -51.09 -40.28 -26.63
N SER A 113 -50.09 -40.67 -27.46
CA SER A 113 -49.00 -41.71 -27.51
C SER A 113 -48.01 -41.37 -28.67
N SER A 114 -46.87 -42.10 -28.77
CA SER A 114 -46.30 -42.66 -30.04
C SER A 114 -45.57 -41.77 -31.09
N ASP A 115 -44.51 -42.23 -31.79
CA ASP A 115 -43.62 -43.41 -31.56
C ASP A 115 -42.33 -43.47 -32.43
N ASN A 116 -41.57 -44.56 -32.23
CA ASN A 116 -40.69 -45.30 -33.16
C ASN A 116 -39.16 -45.01 -33.11
N GLY A 117 -38.26 -45.98 -32.91
CA GLY A 117 -38.47 -47.41 -32.56
C GLY A 117 -37.19 -48.29 -32.70
N THR A 118 -37.21 -49.51 -32.13
CA THR A 118 -36.17 -50.59 -32.19
C THR A 118 -34.87 -50.30 -31.37
N SER A 119 -34.58 -50.91 -30.21
CA SER A 119 -34.42 -52.34 -29.81
C SER A 119 -33.07 -52.96 -30.28
N THR A 120 -32.30 -53.76 -29.52
CA THR A 120 -32.67 -54.78 -28.52
C THR A 120 -31.52 -55.12 -27.54
N ALA A 121 -31.87 -55.81 -26.43
CA ALA A 121 -31.02 -56.65 -25.57
C ALA A 121 -30.09 -55.99 -24.52
N ALA A 122 -29.98 -56.65 -23.37
CA ALA A 122 -29.12 -56.29 -22.24
C ALA A 122 -28.36 -57.53 -21.74
N ILE A 123 -27.18 -57.34 -21.13
CA ILE A 123 -26.47 -58.38 -20.38
C ILE A 123 -25.72 -57.78 -19.19
N THR A 124 -25.69 -58.55 -18.10
CA THR A 124 -25.13 -58.21 -16.79
C THR A 124 -23.60 -58.21 -16.78
N SER A 125 -22.98 -57.28 -16.02
CA SER A 125 -21.72 -57.56 -15.32
C SER A 125 -21.53 -56.62 -14.12
N THR A 126 -21.73 -57.17 -12.92
CA THR A 126 -21.31 -56.56 -11.65
C THR A 126 -19.84 -56.88 -11.40
N THR A 127 -19.07 -55.95 -10.85
CA THR A 127 -17.88 -56.26 -10.02
C THR A 127 -17.72 -55.18 -8.96
N THR A 128 -17.21 -55.57 -7.79
CA THR A 128 -17.17 -54.80 -6.54
C THR A 128 -15.77 -54.95 -5.91
N PHE A 129 -15.49 -54.22 -4.83
CA PHE A 129 -14.41 -54.48 -3.85
C PHE A 129 -12.96 -54.08 -4.28
N GLN A 130 -12.04 -53.70 -3.37
CA GLN A 130 -12.15 -53.23 -1.97
C GLN A 130 -10.83 -52.57 -1.49
N THR A 131 -10.90 -51.84 -0.37
CA THR A 131 -9.78 -51.20 0.35
C THR A 131 -8.87 -52.17 1.13
N THR A 132 -7.55 -52.01 1.00
CA THR A 132 -6.48 -52.24 2.01
C THR A 132 -5.22 -51.53 1.47
N SER A 133 -4.39 -50.76 2.20
CA SER A 133 -3.80 -50.88 3.54
C SER A 133 -2.72 -51.97 3.67
N GLN A 134 -1.44 -51.57 3.67
CA GLN A 134 -0.50 -51.96 4.73
C GLN A 134 0.78 -51.10 4.80
N LEU A 135 1.48 -51.23 5.94
CA LEU A 135 2.77 -50.64 6.27
C LEU A 135 3.93 -51.59 5.92
N ALA A 136 5.15 -51.07 5.79
CA ALA A 136 6.37 -51.88 5.90
C ALA A 136 7.55 -51.04 6.45
N GLU A 137 7.89 -51.25 7.72
CA GLU A 137 9.21 -50.89 8.27
C GLU A 137 10.16 -52.10 8.16
N THR A 138 11.46 -51.86 7.94
CA THR A 138 12.64 -52.57 8.51
C THR A 138 13.89 -52.02 7.78
N SER A 139 14.89 -51.45 8.45
CA SER A 139 15.81 -51.99 9.47
C SER A 139 16.94 -52.86 8.91
N SER A 140 18.15 -52.31 8.86
CA SER A 140 19.44 -52.95 9.21
C SER A 140 20.56 -51.91 9.22
N ALA A 141 21.63 -52.13 9.98
CA ALA A 141 22.72 -51.17 10.19
C ALA A 141 24.11 -51.82 10.26
N ALA A 142 25.15 -50.99 10.09
CA ALA A 142 26.58 -51.33 10.17
C ALA A 142 27.13 -52.21 9.00
N GLN A 143 28.45 -52.24 8.70
CA GLN A 143 29.60 -51.72 9.44
C GLN A 143 30.78 -51.29 8.52
N THR A 144 31.53 -50.27 8.96
CA THR A 144 32.92 -49.83 8.62
C THR A 144 33.70 -50.43 7.43
N VAL A 145 34.32 -49.55 6.64
CA VAL A 145 35.77 -49.59 6.34
C VAL A 145 36.32 -48.16 6.37
N ASP A 146 37.40 -47.91 7.14
CA ASP A 146 38.16 -46.66 7.15
C ASP A 146 38.98 -46.44 5.86
N HIS A 147 39.25 -45.18 5.50
CA HIS A 147 40.64 -44.74 5.27
C HIS A 147 40.81 -43.22 5.48
N ASN A 148 41.80 -42.85 6.28
CA ASN A 148 42.23 -41.46 6.50
C ASN A 148 43.03 -40.93 5.29
N VAL A 149 43.05 -39.61 5.07
CA VAL A 149 44.30 -38.81 5.07
C VAL A 149 44.03 -37.29 5.14
N LYS A 150 44.63 -36.67 6.17
CA LYS A 150 45.04 -35.26 6.40
C LYS A 150 44.33 -34.09 5.67
N LYS A 151 43.77 -33.20 6.50
CA LYS A 151 43.60 -31.76 6.27
C LYS A 151 44.84 -30.99 6.77
N SER A 152 45.38 -30.04 5.99
CA SER A 152 46.35 -29.01 6.43
C SER A 152 46.26 -27.83 5.43
N SER A 153 46.21 -26.52 5.74
CA SER A 153 46.65 -25.68 6.87
C SER A 153 48.04 -25.02 6.71
N SER A 154 48.12 -24.06 5.78
CA SER A 154 49.11 -22.96 5.66
C SER A 154 48.53 -21.96 4.64
N SER A 155 48.52 -20.63 4.76
CA SER A 155 49.16 -19.61 5.62
C SER A 155 50.65 -19.31 5.39
N SER A 156 50.95 -17.99 5.39
CA SER A 156 52.28 -17.35 5.35
C SER A 156 52.95 -17.18 3.98
N SER A 157 52.99 -15.93 3.51
CA SER A 157 54.15 -15.35 2.83
C SER A 157 54.15 -13.83 3.04
N ALA A 158 55.20 -13.34 3.69
CA ALA A 158 55.61 -11.95 3.76
C ALA A 158 57.01 -11.87 3.07
N VAL A 159 57.72 -10.76 2.93
CA VAL A 159 57.61 -9.40 3.49
C VAL A 159 58.16 -8.44 2.42
N GLU A 160 57.71 -7.18 2.38
CA GLU A 160 58.69 -6.09 2.50
C GLU A 160 58.02 -4.83 3.06
N GLN A 161 58.77 -4.08 3.87
CA GLN A 161 58.28 -2.93 4.62
C GLN A 161 59.42 -1.90 4.72
N THR A 162 59.21 -0.71 4.16
CA THR A 162 60.12 0.44 4.32
C THR A 162 59.42 1.51 5.17
N THR A 163 60.15 2.22 6.03
CA THR A 163 59.56 3.09 7.07
C THR A 163 60.25 4.44 7.13
N SER A 164 59.50 5.47 7.55
CA SER A 164 59.96 6.83 7.91
C SER A 164 60.35 7.73 6.72
N SER A 165 60.07 9.03 6.70
CA SER A 165 59.88 9.97 7.83
C SER A 165 58.87 11.09 7.53
N GLN A 166 58.43 11.81 8.57
CA GLN A 166 57.62 13.04 8.47
C GLN A 166 58.50 14.30 8.33
N VAL A 167 57.99 15.38 7.74
CA VAL A 167 58.18 16.74 8.31
C VAL A 167 57.05 17.71 7.96
N ALA A 168 56.74 18.59 8.93
CA ALA A 168 56.26 19.97 8.82
C ALA A 168 54.97 20.32 8.05
N ALA A 169 54.05 20.98 8.76
CA ALA A 169 52.98 21.80 8.20
C ALA A 169 53.43 23.27 8.02
N ALA A 170 52.65 24.04 7.25
CA ALA A 170 52.59 25.50 7.32
C ALA A 170 51.13 25.96 7.20
N GLN A 171 50.77 27.08 7.83
CA GLN A 171 49.39 27.48 8.09
C GLN A 171 49.25 29.00 7.98
N THR A 172 48.07 29.50 7.56
CA THR A 172 47.69 30.94 7.52
C THR A 172 48.55 31.82 6.58
N THR A 173 48.16 33.03 6.15
CA THR A 173 47.13 34.01 6.62
C THR A 173 46.34 34.64 5.46
N SER A 174 45.19 35.25 5.77
CA SER A 174 44.40 36.10 4.85
C SER A 174 44.99 37.52 4.72
N SER A 175 44.75 38.20 3.58
CA SER A 175 44.51 39.67 3.53
C SER A 175 43.95 40.16 2.18
N THR A 176 42.62 40.30 2.14
CA THR A 176 41.80 41.47 1.72
C THR A 176 42.14 42.39 0.51
N VAL A 177 41.02 42.93 -0.05
CA VAL A 177 40.78 44.19 -0.81
C VAL A 177 41.06 44.33 -2.33
N ALA A 178 40.15 45.13 -2.92
CA ALA A 178 40.24 45.95 -4.15
C ALA A 178 39.75 45.34 -5.48
N SER A 179 38.53 45.77 -5.87
CA SER A 179 37.89 45.54 -7.17
C SER A 179 38.39 46.49 -8.27
N THR A 180 38.33 46.06 -9.53
CA THR A 180 38.14 46.93 -10.72
C THR A 180 37.36 46.21 -11.82
N GLN A 181 36.54 46.94 -12.59
CA GLN A 181 35.78 46.44 -13.74
C GLN A 181 36.51 46.68 -15.08
N ALA A 182 36.38 45.75 -16.04
CA ALA A 182 36.28 45.97 -17.50
C ALA A 182 36.04 44.60 -18.19
N THR A 183 34.85 44.25 -18.70
CA THR A 183 34.25 44.57 -20.03
C THR A 183 35.04 44.15 -21.28
N SER A 184 34.38 43.40 -22.18
CA SER A 184 34.68 43.16 -23.62
C SER A 184 36.02 42.46 -23.99
N SER A 185 36.11 41.51 -24.92
CA SER A 185 35.17 41.08 -25.98
C SER A 185 35.59 39.75 -26.66
N SER A 186 34.78 39.31 -27.64
CA SER A 186 35.09 38.35 -28.74
C SER A 186 35.34 36.87 -28.42
N ALA A 187 34.40 36.05 -28.89
CA ALA A 187 34.37 34.59 -28.82
C ALA A 187 35.30 33.89 -29.84
N THR A 188 35.45 32.57 -29.68
CA THR A 188 35.50 31.63 -30.81
C THR A 188 34.62 30.42 -30.45
N ALA A 189 33.86 29.90 -31.40
CA ALA A 189 32.85 28.86 -31.16
C ALA A 189 33.41 27.44 -31.33
N SER A 190 32.75 26.45 -30.71
CA SER A 190 32.87 25.05 -31.16
C SER A 190 31.54 24.30 -31.00
N SER A 191 31.02 23.81 -32.13
CA SER A 191 30.21 22.58 -32.27
C SER A 191 29.08 22.32 -31.26
N SER A 192 27.86 22.73 -31.62
CA SER A 192 26.62 22.32 -30.94
C SER A 192 26.40 20.80 -31.01
N ALA A 193 26.12 20.18 -29.86
CA ALA A 193 25.33 18.95 -29.79
C ALA A 193 23.91 19.34 -29.36
N SER A 194 22.95 19.24 -30.28
CA SER A 194 21.56 19.65 -30.03
C SER A 194 20.82 18.59 -29.20
N GLN A 195 20.99 18.62 -27.88
CA GLN A 195 20.05 17.98 -26.98
C GLN A 195 18.71 18.73 -27.06
N SER A 196 17.66 18.02 -27.43
CA SER A 196 16.28 18.50 -27.38
C SER A 196 15.82 18.56 -25.94
N SER A 197 16.09 19.68 -25.26
CA SER A 197 15.47 19.99 -23.96
C SER A 197 13.98 20.22 -24.18
N SER A 198 13.17 19.18 -23.99
CA SER A 198 11.72 19.27 -23.91
C SER A 198 11.36 20.05 -22.63
N SER A 199 11.16 21.35 -22.78
CA SER A 199 10.60 22.20 -21.73
C SER A 199 9.13 21.86 -21.55
N SER A 200 8.85 20.82 -20.74
CA SER A 200 7.51 20.40 -20.36
C SER A 200 6.79 21.55 -19.67
N SER A 201 5.92 22.21 -20.44
CA SER A 201 5.07 23.29 -19.96
C SER A 201 3.73 22.69 -19.54
N SER A 202 3.06 23.34 -18.59
CA SER A 202 1.70 22.92 -18.19
C SER A 202 0.71 22.96 -19.39
N SER A 203 1.03 23.75 -20.41
CA SER A 203 0.30 23.84 -21.70
C SER A 203 0.33 22.56 -22.54
N ASP A 204 1.24 21.62 -22.24
CA ASP A 204 1.40 20.35 -22.97
C ASP A 204 0.55 19.21 -22.38
N LEU A 205 -0.06 19.43 -21.20
CA LEU A 205 -0.93 18.44 -20.52
C LEU A 205 -2.28 18.32 -21.23
N LYS A 206 -2.76 17.07 -21.41
CA LYS A 206 -4.04 16.78 -22.07
C LYS A 206 -5.13 16.54 -21.03
N THR A 207 -6.14 17.40 -20.96
CA THR A 207 -7.35 17.17 -20.17
C THR A 207 -8.13 15.94 -20.68
N VAL A 208 -8.61 15.08 -19.78
CA VAL A 208 -9.44 13.91 -20.13
C VAL A 208 -10.85 14.39 -20.48
N SER A 209 -11.37 13.96 -21.64
CA SER A 209 -12.65 14.42 -22.18
C SER A 209 -13.85 13.94 -21.35
N GLY A 210 -14.34 14.80 -20.45
CA GLY A 210 -15.40 14.46 -19.50
C GLY A 210 -14.90 13.86 -18.19
N GLY A 211 -13.58 13.91 -17.95
CA GLY A 211 -12.98 13.55 -16.67
C GLY A 211 -13.33 14.54 -15.55
N PHE A 212 -12.93 14.19 -14.32
CA PHE A 212 -13.30 14.96 -13.14
C PHE A 212 -12.70 16.37 -13.14
N SER A 213 -13.44 17.36 -12.64
CA SER A 213 -12.93 18.72 -12.43
C SER A 213 -13.74 19.48 -11.39
N GLY A 214 -13.16 20.52 -10.80
CA GLY A 214 -13.85 21.36 -9.82
C GLY A 214 -12.92 22.19 -8.93
N THR A 215 -13.42 22.56 -7.75
CA THR A 215 -12.64 23.17 -6.67
C THR A 215 -12.43 22.16 -5.55
N GLY A 216 -11.25 22.17 -4.95
CA GLY A 216 -10.87 21.27 -3.87
C GLY A 216 -9.93 21.90 -2.83
N LYS A 217 -9.48 21.07 -1.89
CA LYS A 217 -8.50 21.42 -0.86
C LYS A 217 -7.38 20.40 -0.85
N THR A 218 -6.18 20.79 -0.41
CA THR A 218 -5.11 19.83 -0.15
C THR A 218 -4.82 19.66 1.33
N THR A 219 -4.33 18.47 1.68
CA THR A 219 -3.57 18.21 2.91
C THR A 219 -2.19 17.66 2.52
N ARG A 220 -1.40 17.19 3.48
CA ARG A 220 -0.10 16.56 3.26
C ARG A 220 0.08 15.39 4.22
N TYR A 221 0.60 14.27 3.72
CA TYR A 221 0.86 13.08 4.52
C TYR A 221 2.06 12.29 4.01
N TRP A 222 2.61 11.43 4.86
CA TRP A 222 3.41 10.26 4.49
C TRP A 222 3.34 9.27 5.65
N ASP A 223 2.47 8.28 5.54
CA ASP A 223 2.24 7.22 6.54
C ASP A 223 3.08 5.96 6.30
N CYS A 224 3.77 5.89 5.16
CA CYS A 224 4.49 4.74 4.63
C CYS A 224 3.61 3.51 4.32
N CYS A 225 2.29 3.60 4.41
CA CYS A 225 1.41 2.48 4.11
C CYS A 225 1.48 2.10 2.63
N LEU A 226 1.26 0.81 2.33
CA LEU A 226 0.98 0.38 0.97
C LEU A 226 -0.26 1.16 0.43
N PRO A 227 -0.14 1.94 -0.66
CA PRO A 227 -1.26 2.74 -1.18
C PRO A 227 -2.43 1.88 -1.69
N SER A 228 -3.69 2.31 -1.51
CA SER A 228 -4.87 1.46 -1.78
C SER A 228 -4.97 0.91 -3.21
N TYR A 229 -4.38 1.59 -4.21
CA TYR A 229 -4.38 1.16 -5.60
C TYR A 229 -3.22 0.21 -5.96
N SER A 230 -2.45 -0.24 -4.95
CA SER A 230 -1.47 -1.33 -5.06
C SER A 230 -2.10 -2.72 -4.95
N TRP A 231 -3.38 -2.81 -4.57
CA TRP A 231 -4.15 -4.04 -4.58
C TRP A 231 -4.91 -4.22 -5.92
N PRO A 232 -4.93 -5.43 -6.50
CA PRO A 232 -5.64 -5.70 -7.75
C PRO A 232 -7.16 -5.66 -7.57
N GLY A 233 -7.88 -5.41 -8.66
CA GLY A 233 -9.34 -5.34 -8.67
C GLY A 233 -9.93 -4.00 -8.21
N LYS A 234 -9.10 -2.99 -7.93
CA LYS A 234 -9.53 -1.61 -7.64
C LYS A 234 -10.06 -0.86 -8.87
N SER A 235 -9.53 -1.17 -10.05
CA SER A 235 -10.06 -0.74 -11.35
C SER A 235 -9.81 -1.83 -12.39
N SER A 236 -10.72 -1.94 -13.35
CA SER A 236 -10.61 -2.75 -14.56
C SER A 236 -9.84 -2.06 -15.70
N ALA A 237 -9.67 -0.73 -15.63
CA ALA A 237 -9.04 0.10 -16.65
C ALA A 237 -7.52 0.28 -16.49
N VAL A 238 -6.93 -0.15 -15.36
CA VAL A 238 -5.49 0.02 -15.09
C VAL A 238 -4.63 -1.11 -15.64
N SER A 239 -3.43 -0.79 -16.12
CA SER A 239 -2.46 -1.74 -16.68
C SER A 239 -1.98 -2.79 -15.67
N SER A 240 -1.83 -2.35 -14.42
CA SER A 240 -1.32 -3.09 -13.26
C SER A 240 -1.60 -2.24 -12.02
N PRO A 241 -1.66 -2.82 -10.80
CA PRO A 241 -1.73 -2.02 -9.57
C PRO A 241 -0.48 -1.13 -9.40
N VAL A 242 -0.57 -0.10 -8.55
CA VAL A 242 0.58 0.69 -8.09
C VAL A 242 1.63 -0.24 -7.48
N ARG A 243 2.92 -0.02 -7.81
CA ARG A 243 4.01 -0.85 -7.30
C ARG A 243 4.21 -0.65 -5.81
N ALA A 244 4.39 -1.79 -5.13
CA ALA A 244 4.76 -1.88 -3.72
C ALA A 244 6.29 -1.98 -3.58
N CYS A 245 6.83 -1.48 -2.47
CA CYS A 245 8.22 -1.70 -2.10
C CYS A 245 8.35 -2.40 -0.74
N ASN A 246 9.49 -3.05 -0.49
CA ASN A 246 9.86 -3.52 0.83
C ASN A 246 10.45 -2.38 1.68
N ALA A 247 10.77 -2.65 2.95
CA ALA A 247 11.32 -1.66 3.88
C ALA A 247 12.75 -1.14 3.57
N ASN A 248 13.40 -1.62 2.49
CA ASN A 248 14.62 -1.03 1.96
C ASN A 248 14.35 -0.07 0.78
N GLY A 249 13.09 0.00 0.30
CA GLY A 249 12.74 0.62 -0.98
C GLY A 249 12.89 -0.29 -2.22
N ASP A 250 13.18 -1.59 -2.07
CA ASP A 250 13.23 -2.51 -3.22
C ASP A 250 11.81 -2.83 -3.73
N VAL A 251 11.58 -2.75 -5.03
CA VAL A 251 10.27 -3.06 -5.64
C VAL A 251 9.91 -4.54 -5.48
N LEU A 252 8.73 -4.82 -4.92
CA LEU A 252 8.21 -6.17 -4.69
C LEU A 252 7.60 -6.77 -5.97
N THR A 253 7.98 -8.01 -6.30
CA THR A 253 7.47 -8.71 -7.49
C THR A 253 6.23 -9.55 -7.16
N GLY A 254 5.04 -9.06 -7.49
CA GLY A 254 3.77 -9.75 -7.24
C GLY A 254 2.60 -8.79 -7.01
N THR A 255 1.53 -9.28 -6.39
CA THR A 255 0.36 -8.50 -5.95
C THR A 255 -0.24 -9.12 -4.69
N ASN A 256 -1.18 -8.41 -4.03
CA ASN A 256 -1.85 -8.84 -2.80
C ASN A 256 -0.92 -8.96 -1.57
N PHE A 257 0.11 -8.11 -1.51
CA PHE A 257 0.94 -8.01 -0.31
C PHE A 257 0.14 -7.48 0.89
N GLN A 258 0.55 -7.88 2.09
CA GLN A 258 0.06 -7.27 3.33
C GLN A 258 0.80 -5.94 3.53
N SER A 259 0.04 -4.87 3.81
CA SER A 259 0.61 -3.55 4.15
C SER A 259 1.42 -3.60 5.44
N GLY A 260 2.55 -2.91 5.50
CA GLY A 260 3.34 -2.72 6.72
C GLY A 260 2.53 -2.07 7.85
N CYS A 261 1.57 -1.21 7.54
CA CYS A 261 0.61 -0.64 8.49
C CYS A 261 -0.29 -1.68 9.17
N ASN A 262 -0.40 -2.88 8.57
CA ASN A 262 -1.12 -4.04 9.12
C ASN A 262 -0.16 -5.23 9.37
N GLY A 263 1.12 -4.97 9.63
CA GLY A 263 2.13 -5.97 10.02
C GLY A 263 2.71 -6.81 8.88
N GLY A 264 2.56 -6.35 7.63
CA GLY A 264 3.14 -6.99 6.45
C GLY A 264 4.50 -6.45 6.03
N GLU A 265 4.90 -6.77 4.80
CA GLU A 265 6.23 -6.45 4.24
C GLU A 265 6.22 -5.32 3.21
N ALA A 266 5.04 -4.80 2.84
CA ALA A 266 4.87 -3.87 1.73
C ALA A 266 4.49 -2.44 2.16
N TYR A 267 5.16 -1.47 1.52
CA TYR A 267 5.16 -0.04 1.84
C TYR A 267 5.03 0.78 0.55
N MET A 268 4.79 2.09 0.69
CA MET A 268 4.89 3.05 -0.42
C MET A 268 6.35 3.19 -0.87
N CYS A 269 6.60 3.19 -2.18
CA CYS A 269 7.98 3.24 -2.68
C CYS A 269 8.64 4.61 -2.47
N ASN A 270 9.94 4.59 -2.11
CA ASN A 270 10.76 5.79 -1.90
C ASN A 270 10.92 6.67 -3.16
N ASP A 271 10.58 6.17 -4.34
CA ASP A 271 10.58 6.92 -5.59
C ASP A 271 9.21 7.53 -5.95
N GLN A 272 8.14 7.20 -5.20
CA GLN A 272 6.82 7.83 -5.32
C GLN A 272 6.74 9.14 -4.50
N VAL A 273 7.77 9.98 -4.63
CA VAL A 273 7.94 11.28 -3.96
C VAL A 273 7.69 12.44 -4.94
N PRO A 274 7.32 13.65 -4.48
CA PRO A 274 7.08 14.79 -5.36
C PRO A 274 8.38 15.41 -5.88
N TRP A 275 8.31 16.08 -7.02
CA TRP A 275 9.43 16.85 -7.57
C TRP A 275 8.98 18.05 -8.42
N ALA A 276 9.85 19.07 -8.50
CA ALA A 276 9.67 20.19 -9.40
C ALA A 276 10.09 19.83 -10.83
N VAL A 277 9.25 20.13 -11.81
CA VAL A 277 9.57 20.09 -13.25
C VAL A 277 10.17 21.44 -13.68
N ASN A 278 9.62 22.53 -13.16
CA ASN A 278 10.12 23.91 -13.24
C ASN A 278 9.45 24.77 -12.15
N ASP A 279 9.83 26.03 -12.01
CA ASP A 279 9.34 26.97 -10.97
C ASP A 279 7.80 27.06 -10.83
N ASN A 280 7.05 26.71 -11.89
CA ASN A 280 5.58 26.78 -11.93
C ASN A 280 4.87 25.42 -12.09
N LEU A 281 5.60 24.33 -12.38
CA LEU A 281 5.04 22.98 -12.54
C LEU A 281 5.78 21.96 -11.69
N ALA A 282 5.04 21.17 -10.92
CA ALA A 282 5.52 20.00 -10.19
C ALA A 282 4.76 18.73 -10.55
N TYR A 283 5.36 17.56 -10.31
CA TYR A 283 4.71 16.26 -10.38
C TYR A 283 4.80 15.55 -9.02
N GLY A 284 3.89 14.62 -8.74
CA GLY A 284 3.94 13.79 -7.53
C GLY A 284 2.74 12.85 -7.40
N PHE A 285 2.42 12.48 -6.15
CA PHE A 285 1.44 11.43 -5.83
C PHE A 285 0.56 11.84 -4.64
N GLY A 286 -0.55 11.14 -4.43
CA GLY A 286 -1.40 11.38 -3.28
C GLY A 286 -2.61 10.47 -3.14
N ALA A 287 -3.32 10.66 -2.04
CA ALA A 287 -4.67 10.14 -1.84
C ALA A 287 -5.71 11.16 -2.34
N ALA A 288 -6.89 10.70 -2.77
CA ALA A 288 -7.97 11.62 -3.14
C ALA A 288 -9.36 11.12 -2.81
N SER A 289 -10.25 12.06 -2.51
CA SER A 289 -11.71 11.90 -2.45
C SER A 289 -12.34 12.93 -3.39
N VAL A 290 -12.93 12.46 -4.49
CA VAL A 290 -13.44 13.31 -5.59
C VAL A 290 -14.94 13.07 -5.75
N SER A 291 -15.72 14.15 -5.81
CA SER A 291 -17.19 14.09 -5.85
C SER A 291 -17.68 13.35 -7.10
N GLY A 292 -18.47 12.30 -6.89
CA GLY A 292 -18.98 11.42 -7.95
C GLY A 292 -17.98 10.38 -8.49
N ALA A 293 -16.74 10.36 -8.00
CA ALA A 293 -15.75 9.35 -8.36
C ALA A 293 -15.92 8.03 -7.56
N THR A 294 -15.26 6.98 -8.03
CA THR A 294 -15.17 5.65 -7.42
C THR A 294 -13.75 5.12 -7.57
N ASP A 295 -13.34 4.11 -6.79
CA ASP A 295 -12.03 3.47 -6.99
C ASP A 295 -11.81 3.03 -8.46
N GLU A 296 -12.83 2.51 -9.13
CA GLU A 296 -12.77 2.10 -10.55
C GLU A 296 -12.40 3.25 -11.50
N THR A 297 -12.85 4.48 -11.20
CA THR A 297 -12.66 5.67 -12.05
C THR A 297 -11.52 6.57 -11.58
N LEU A 298 -11.15 6.51 -10.31
CA LEU A 298 -10.12 7.35 -9.70
C LEU A 298 -8.75 6.67 -9.66
N ALA A 299 -8.70 5.33 -9.55
CA ALA A 299 -7.44 4.59 -9.42
C ALA A 299 -6.46 4.90 -10.55
N CYS A 300 -5.28 5.38 -10.16
CA CYS A 300 -4.16 5.74 -11.03
C CYS A 300 -4.46 6.80 -12.10
N SER A 301 -5.61 7.49 -12.02
CA SER A 301 -5.86 8.70 -12.81
C SER A 301 -4.93 9.84 -12.36
N CYS A 302 -4.71 10.82 -13.23
CA CYS A 302 -3.93 12.01 -12.88
C CYS A 302 -4.80 13.26 -12.80
N MET A 303 -4.56 14.06 -11.75
CA MET A 303 -5.25 15.32 -11.51
C MET A 303 -4.23 16.45 -11.56
N LYS A 304 -4.42 17.39 -12.48
CA LYS A 304 -3.68 18.66 -12.47
C LYS A 304 -4.39 19.58 -11.47
N LEU A 305 -3.69 19.91 -10.40
CA LEU A 305 -4.08 20.86 -9.38
C LEU A 305 -3.48 22.23 -9.71
N THR A 306 -4.29 23.28 -9.83
CA THR A 306 -3.84 24.67 -9.89
C THR A 306 -4.09 25.31 -8.53
N PHE A 307 -3.05 25.78 -7.85
CA PHE A 307 -3.18 26.34 -6.50
C PHE A 307 -3.84 27.72 -6.52
N THR A 308 -4.85 27.93 -5.66
CA THR A 308 -5.68 29.15 -5.61
C THR A 308 -5.46 29.98 -4.35
N SER A 309 -4.60 29.56 -3.42
CA SER A 309 -4.27 30.27 -2.18
C SER A 309 -2.84 29.98 -1.71
N THR A 310 -2.43 30.59 -0.59
CA THR A 310 -1.05 30.62 -0.06
C THR A 310 -0.06 31.32 -1.00
N SER A 311 1.25 31.20 -0.78
CA SER A 311 2.27 31.85 -1.61
C SER A 311 2.42 31.21 -2.99
N ILE A 312 2.18 29.90 -3.10
CA ILE A 312 2.23 29.15 -4.37
C ILE A 312 1.00 29.33 -5.28
N GLN A 313 0.16 30.33 -5.03
CA GLN A 313 -1.01 30.64 -5.86
C GLN A 313 -0.59 30.82 -7.34
N GLY A 314 -1.23 30.08 -8.24
CA GLY A 314 -0.94 30.10 -9.68
C GLY A 314 0.10 29.06 -10.14
N LYS A 315 0.83 28.40 -9.23
CA LYS A 315 1.59 27.19 -9.58
C LYS A 315 0.64 26.03 -9.86
N GLU A 316 1.12 25.05 -10.62
CA GLU A 316 0.38 23.84 -10.98
C GLU A 316 1.16 22.58 -10.58
N MET A 317 0.43 21.55 -10.14
CA MET A 317 1.00 20.26 -9.79
C MET A 317 0.13 19.14 -10.35
N VAL A 318 0.71 18.23 -11.14
CA VAL A 318 0.02 16.99 -11.52
C VAL A 318 0.33 15.92 -10.49
N ILE A 319 -0.71 15.38 -9.86
CA ILE A 319 -0.58 14.20 -9.02
C ILE A 319 -1.21 12.99 -9.69
N GLN A 320 -0.55 11.83 -9.62
CA GLN A 320 -1.22 10.55 -9.85
C GLN A 320 -1.86 10.08 -8.53
N ILE A 321 -3.13 9.69 -8.59
CA ILE A 321 -3.82 9.20 -7.39
C ILE A 321 -3.45 7.74 -7.15
N THR A 322 -2.71 7.48 -6.08
CA THR A 322 -2.22 6.14 -5.69
C THR A 322 -3.01 5.54 -4.52
N ASN A 323 -3.79 6.35 -3.80
CA ASN A 323 -4.52 5.95 -2.62
C ASN A 323 -5.96 6.50 -2.57
N THR A 324 -6.86 5.79 -1.90
CA THR A 324 -8.27 6.18 -1.70
C THR A 324 -8.37 7.10 -0.49
N GLY A 325 -8.92 8.29 -0.64
CA GLY A 325 -9.18 9.23 0.45
C GLY A 325 -10.44 8.89 1.26
N GLY A 326 -10.53 7.67 1.82
CA GLY A 326 -11.76 7.17 2.45
C GLY A 326 -12.22 7.91 3.71
N ASP A 327 -11.34 8.72 4.31
CA ASP A 327 -11.56 9.61 5.45
C ASP A 327 -11.50 11.11 5.08
N LEU A 328 -11.20 11.43 3.81
CA LEU A 328 -11.04 12.80 3.33
C LEU A 328 -12.39 13.43 2.94
N GLY A 329 -12.47 14.75 3.07
CA GLY A 329 -13.65 15.52 2.66
C GLY A 329 -13.88 15.54 1.15
N GLU A 330 -15.06 16.04 0.72
CA GLU A 330 -15.39 16.18 -0.70
C GLU A 330 -14.37 17.07 -1.43
N ASN A 331 -13.83 16.54 -2.55
CA ASN A 331 -12.79 17.16 -3.37
C ASN A 331 -11.52 17.50 -2.56
N GLN A 332 -11.04 16.57 -1.73
CA GLN A 332 -9.80 16.70 -0.99
C GLN A 332 -8.71 15.79 -1.57
N PHE A 333 -7.50 16.33 -1.68
CA PHE A 333 -6.29 15.66 -2.16
C PHE A 333 -5.23 15.66 -1.05
N ASP A 334 -4.85 14.49 -0.54
CA ASP A 334 -3.78 14.39 0.46
C ASP A 334 -2.45 14.15 -0.25
N LEU A 335 -1.56 15.14 -0.23
CA LEU A 335 -0.33 15.12 -1.03
C LEU A 335 0.74 14.27 -0.33
N ALA A 336 1.29 13.27 -1.03
CA ALA A 336 2.25 12.33 -0.47
C ALA A 336 3.65 12.96 -0.35
N PHE A 337 3.88 13.69 0.74
CA PHE A 337 5.12 14.43 1.03
C PHE A 337 5.84 13.78 2.21
N PRO A 338 7.04 13.20 2.03
CA PRO A 338 7.83 12.68 3.14
C PRO A 338 8.01 13.72 4.25
N GLY A 339 7.72 13.32 5.50
CA GLY A 339 7.70 14.25 6.62
C GLY A 339 6.46 15.17 6.67
N GLY A 340 5.40 14.88 5.90
CA GLY A 340 4.08 15.54 5.96
C GLY A 340 3.22 15.13 7.16
N GLY A 341 3.54 14.02 7.81
CA GLY A 341 2.83 13.46 8.96
C GLY A 341 2.17 12.11 8.61
N VAL A 342 2.12 11.18 9.57
CA VAL A 342 1.59 9.81 9.37
C VAL A 342 0.07 9.70 9.51
N GLY A 343 -0.61 10.79 9.89
CA GLY A 343 -2.06 10.83 10.01
C GLY A 343 -2.60 9.77 10.96
N ILE A 344 -3.57 8.98 10.51
CA ILE A 344 -4.21 7.92 11.31
C ILE A 344 -3.32 6.68 11.44
N PHE A 345 -2.54 6.33 10.40
CA PHE A 345 -1.80 5.06 10.32
C PHE A 345 -0.39 5.14 10.92
N THR A 346 -0.29 5.48 12.20
CA THR A 346 0.98 5.72 12.93
C THR A 346 1.99 4.57 12.90
N SER A 347 1.55 3.35 12.60
CA SER A 347 2.40 2.15 12.60
C SER A 347 3.28 2.01 11.36
N GLY A 348 2.94 2.61 10.22
CA GLY A 348 3.59 2.33 8.93
C GLY A 348 5.08 2.63 8.93
N CYS A 349 5.46 3.91 9.00
CA CYS A 349 6.86 4.31 9.03
C CYS A 349 7.63 3.77 10.24
N THR A 350 6.94 3.48 11.35
CA THR A 350 7.50 2.83 12.55
C THR A 350 7.87 1.37 12.29
N ASN A 351 7.10 0.66 11.45
CA ASN A 351 7.39 -0.72 11.04
C ASN A 351 8.45 -0.77 9.92
N GLU A 352 8.47 0.23 9.03
CA GLU A 352 9.44 0.32 7.94
C GLU A 352 10.86 0.67 8.45
N PHE A 353 10.99 1.81 9.10
CA PHE A 353 12.29 2.37 9.54
C PHE A 353 12.61 2.07 11.01
N GLY A 354 11.79 1.23 11.65
CA GLY A 354 11.95 0.81 13.03
C GLY A 354 11.92 1.97 14.03
N SER A 355 12.70 1.83 15.11
CA SER A 355 12.88 2.88 16.12
C SER A 355 13.68 4.11 15.64
N GLY A 356 14.01 4.19 14.35
CA GLY A 356 14.52 5.41 13.70
C GLY A 356 13.42 6.40 13.28
N TYR A 357 12.15 5.98 13.23
CA TYR A 357 11.05 6.87 12.90
C TYR A 357 10.75 7.85 14.06
N SER A 358 11.13 9.12 13.88
CA SER A 358 10.76 10.23 14.76
C SER A 358 10.99 11.57 14.04
N TRP A 359 10.16 11.87 13.05
CA TRP A 359 10.40 13.00 12.13
C TRP A 359 9.69 14.30 12.55
N GLY A 360 8.46 14.22 13.06
CA GLY A 360 7.67 15.39 13.44
C GLY A 360 6.31 15.02 14.05
N GLU A 361 5.37 15.96 14.01
CA GLU A 361 4.01 15.78 14.55
C GLU A 361 3.19 14.76 13.75
N GLN A 362 2.23 14.10 14.40
CA GLN A 362 1.39 13.08 13.76
C GLN A 362 0.64 13.62 12.52
N TYR A 363 0.18 14.86 12.59
CA TYR A 363 -0.49 15.59 11.49
C TYR A 363 0.32 16.84 11.15
N GLY A 364 0.57 17.09 9.86
CA GLY A 364 1.41 18.22 9.40
C GLY A 364 2.93 17.97 9.50
N GLY A 365 3.35 16.97 10.28
CA GLY A 365 4.69 16.39 10.21
C GLY A 365 5.78 17.33 10.73
N ILE A 366 6.85 17.46 9.96
CA ILE A 366 8.02 18.26 10.34
C ILE A 366 7.72 19.76 10.13
N SER A 367 8.37 20.62 10.92
CA SER A 367 8.12 22.07 10.93
C SER A 367 9.21 22.91 10.26
N ALA A 368 10.33 22.31 9.86
CA ALA A 368 11.45 22.99 9.20
C ALA A 368 12.20 22.06 8.23
N GLU A 369 12.65 22.62 7.11
CA GLU A 369 13.53 22.02 6.09
C GLU A 369 14.72 21.28 6.71
N SER A 370 15.37 21.87 7.71
CA SER A 370 16.54 21.29 8.39
C SER A 370 16.25 19.99 9.17
N ALA A 371 15.00 19.53 9.24
CA ALA A 371 14.65 18.21 9.76
C ALA A 371 14.52 17.14 8.66
N CYS A 372 14.53 17.50 7.36
CA CYS A 372 14.59 16.55 6.25
C CYS A 372 15.86 15.67 6.30
N SER A 373 16.97 16.18 6.83
CA SER A 373 18.19 15.38 7.07
C SER A 373 18.04 14.23 8.06
N ASN A 374 16.92 14.16 8.80
CA ASN A 374 16.60 13.07 9.73
C ASN A 374 15.77 11.95 9.08
N LEU A 375 15.32 12.14 7.84
CA LEU A 375 14.62 11.11 7.06
C LEU A 375 15.63 10.19 6.34
N PRO A 376 15.23 8.97 5.94
CA PRO A 376 15.98 8.12 5.02
C PRO A 376 16.42 8.89 3.76
N SER A 377 17.64 8.62 3.27
CA SER A 377 18.30 9.39 2.19
C SER A 377 17.43 9.63 0.96
N ASP A 378 16.63 8.64 0.61
CA ASP A 378 15.89 8.59 -0.65
C ASP A 378 14.62 9.45 -0.55
N LEU A 379 14.07 9.58 0.66
CA LEU A 379 12.93 10.41 1.00
C LEU A 379 13.28 11.90 1.18
N GLN A 380 14.56 12.24 1.39
CA GLN A 380 14.99 13.61 1.69
C GLN A 380 14.55 14.59 0.59
N LYS A 381 14.72 14.25 -0.70
CA LYS A 381 14.30 15.12 -1.82
C LYS A 381 12.81 15.44 -1.84
N GLY A 382 11.96 14.47 -1.49
CA GLY A 382 10.50 14.68 -1.39
C GLY A 382 10.11 15.54 -0.18
N CYS A 383 10.93 15.52 0.86
CA CYS A 383 10.83 16.38 2.01
C CYS A 383 11.32 17.81 1.70
N ASP A 384 12.48 17.96 1.07
CA ASP A 384 13.08 19.24 0.66
C ASP A 384 12.12 19.99 -0.29
N PHE A 385 11.52 19.28 -1.26
CA PHE A 385 10.49 19.81 -2.17
C PHE A 385 9.34 20.54 -1.45
N ARG A 386 8.92 20.05 -0.28
CA ARG A 386 7.85 20.67 0.54
C ARG A 386 8.24 22.08 0.97
N PHE A 387 9.52 22.34 1.24
CA PHE A 387 10.01 23.64 1.71
C PHE A 387 10.50 24.51 0.54
N ASP A 388 11.12 23.92 -0.48
CA ASP A 388 11.61 24.60 -1.68
C ASP A 388 10.47 25.05 -2.61
N TRP A 389 9.94 24.14 -3.42
CA TRP A 389 9.02 24.47 -4.51
C TRP A 389 7.60 24.74 -3.99
N PHE A 390 7.18 23.99 -2.98
CA PHE A 390 5.88 24.11 -2.35
C PHE A 390 5.86 25.18 -1.23
N GLU A 391 7.01 25.81 -0.94
CA GLU A 391 7.17 26.96 -0.02
C GLU A 391 6.59 26.73 1.39
N ASN A 392 6.48 25.47 1.81
CA ASN A 392 5.81 24.98 3.02
C ASN A 392 4.36 25.52 3.16
N ALA A 393 3.64 25.65 2.04
CA ALA A 393 2.26 26.10 2.00
C ALA A 393 1.33 25.23 2.88
N ASP A 394 0.62 25.84 3.83
CA ASP A 394 -0.28 25.09 4.70
C ASP A 394 -1.66 24.89 4.06
N ASN A 395 -1.90 23.66 3.58
CA ASN A 395 -3.18 23.17 3.07
C ASN A 395 -3.86 24.10 2.02
N PRO A 396 -3.16 24.47 0.93
CA PRO A 396 -3.70 25.35 -0.11
C PRO A 396 -4.99 24.80 -0.74
N SER A 397 -5.87 25.72 -1.11
CA SER A 397 -7.06 25.41 -1.90
C SER A 397 -6.69 25.32 -3.38
N VAL A 398 -7.40 24.52 -4.16
CA VAL A 398 -7.08 24.22 -5.57
C VAL A 398 -8.31 24.31 -6.46
N THR A 399 -8.11 24.62 -7.74
CA THR A 399 -8.95 24.07 -8.81
C THR A 399 -8.26 22.83 -9.38
N PHE A 400 -9.03 21.85 -9.82
CA PHE A 400 -8.48 20.62 -10.41
C PHE A 400 -9.19 20.25 -11.71
N GLU A 401 -8.44 19.58 -12.59
CA GLU A 401 -8.94 18.89 -13.78
C GLU A 401 -8.19 17.57 -13.98
N GLN A 402 -8.90 16.51 -14.40
CA GLN A 402 -8.29 15.24 -14.76
C GLN A 402 -7.52 15.39 -16.07
N VAL A 403 -6.26 14.94 -16.06
CA VAL A 403 -5.36 14.94 -17.21
C VAL A 403 -4.85 13.54 -17.47
N VAL A 404 -4.57 13.23 -18.74
CA VAL A 404 -3.89 11.99 -19.14
C VAL A 404 -2.56 11.93 -18.40
N CYS A 405 -2.30 10.85 -17.65
CA CYS A 405 -1.10 10.77 -16.83
C CYS A 405 0.21 10.92 -17.64
N PRO A 406 1.13 11.83 -17.22
CA PRO A 406 2.51 11.85 -17.70
C PRO A 406 3.21 10.50 -17.52
N SER A 407 4.01 10.11 -18.51
CA SER A 407 4.88 8.93 -18.48
C SER A 407 5.73 8.87 -17.21
N GLU A 408 6.26 10.03 -16.80
CA GLU A 408 7.13 10.21 -15.66
C GLU A 408 6.46 9.85 -14.32
N LEU A 409 5.12 9.85 -14.24
CA LEU A 409 4.37 9.35 -13.09
C LEU A 409 4.04 7.86 -13.24
N THR A 410 3.55 7.43 -14.42
CA THR A 410 3.14 6.03 -14.64
C THR A 410 4.33 5.04 -14.64
N GLU A 411 5.53 5.49 -15.03
CA GLU A 411 6.76 4.70 -14.92
C GLU A 411 7.25 4.56 -13.47
N LEU A 412 6.87 5.48 -12.57
CA LEU A 412 7.18 5.43 -11.14
C LEU A 412 6.14 4.64 -10.32
N THR A 413 4.90 4.52 -10.76
CA THR A 413 3.91 3.61 -10.14
C THR A 413 3.82 2.26 -10.81
N GLY A 414 4.20 2.13 -12.08
CA GLY A 414 3.83 0.97 -12.90
C GLY A 414 2.33 0.88 -13.19
N CYS A 415 1.56 1.92 -12.85
CA CYS A 415 0.12 1.99 -13.02
C CYS A 415 -0.22 3.06 -14.06
N SER A 416 -0.93 2.67 -15.12
CA SER A 416 -1.43 3.57 -16.16
C SER A 416 -2.88 3.22 -16.48
N ARG A 417 -3.70 4.21 -16.81
CA ARG A 417 -5.07 3.99 -17.25
C ARG A 417 -5.14 3.75 -18.76
N SER A 418 -6.08 2.92 -19.20
CA SER A 418 -6.31 2.58 -20.61
C SER A 418 -7.51 3.31 -21.25
N ASP A 419 -8.18 4.16 -20.47
CA ASP A 419 -9.31 5.00 -20.84
C ASP A 419 -8.96 6.52 -20.88
N GLU A 420 -7.66 6.86 -20.89
CA GLU A 420 -7.10 8.23 -20.98
C GLU A 420 -6.35 8.49 -22.32
#